data_AF-A0A2V8CR14-F1
#
_entry.id   AF-A0A2V8CR14-F1
#
_cell.length_a   1.000
_cell.length_b   1.000
_cell.length_c   1.000
_cell.angle_alpha   90.00
_cell.angle_beta   90.00
_cell.angle_gamma   90.00
#
_symmetry.space_group_name_H-M   'P 1'
#
loop_
_entity.id
_entity.type
_entity.pdbx_description
1 polymer ?
#
loop_
_entity_poly.entity_id
_entity_poly.type
_entity_poly.pdbx_seq_one_letter_code
_entity_poly.pdbx_strand_id
1 'polypeptide(L)'
;MTKEPQDATWLFQGAHKSEQWWTSLASMLLIDLGRHQPHVTIPLWRYETDHANWRFHQSGTSLAVAAATFSNVMVETNLATELFPGIPWDERFLCTPDLLIHQQDSRRITIIENKTERASIGRLALYGAVNQHLLTCGWDARLVVLISCGHPDDSIWREIERQRLELLLWEDLLRLIDQSQYLRWIFDEPLSSYYACPRLEGLKRQAQPRR
;
A
#
# COMPACT_ATOMS: atom_id res chain seq x y z
N MET A 1 -18.89 3.97 -27.54
CA MET A 1 -17.45 3.94 -27.20
C MET A 1 -17.33 3.39 -25.79
N THR A 2 -16.95 2.13 -25.64
CA THR A 2 -16.54 1.58 -24.35
C THR A 2 -15.22 2.24 -23.98
N LYS A 3 -15.22 3.17 -23.03
CA LYS A 3 -13.96 3.68 -22.44
C LYS A 3 -13.20 2.45 -21.95
N GLU A 4 -11.94 2.31 -22.36
CA GLU A 4 -11.08 1.28 -21.77
C GLU A 4 -11.09 1.45 -20.24
N PRO A 5 -11.14 0.37 -19.47
CA PRO A 5 -11.10 0.46 -18.03
C PRO A 5 -9.82 1.17 -17.62
N GLN A 6 -9.97 2.21 -16.81
CA GLN A 6 -8.85 2.96 -16.27
C GLN A 6 -8.46 2.29 -14.94
N ASP A 7 -7.18 2.13 -14.69
CA ASP A 7 -6.66 1.76 -13.37
C ASP A 7 -6.15 3.02 -12.67
N ALA A 8 -5.68 2.90 -11.42
CA ALA A 8 -5.22 4.08 -10.68
C ALA A 8 -4.03 4.80 -11.35
N THR A 9 -3.24 4.11 -12.19
CA THR A 9 -2.15 4.74 -12.96
C THR A 9 -2.65 5.87 -13.85
N TRP A 10 -3.81 5.70 -14.48
CA TRP A 10 -4.42 6.73 -15.31
C TRP A 10 -4.78 7.99 -14.51
N LEU A 11 -5.29 7.81 -13.29
CA LEU A 11 -5.63 8.92 -12.41
C LEU A 11 -4.38 9.72 -12.01
N PHE A 12 -3.25 9.03 -11.77
CA PHE A 12 -1.97 9.67 -11.43
C PHE A 12 -1.41 10.54 -12.56
N GLN A 13 -1.65 10.14 -13.81
CA GLN A 13 -1.23 10.91 -14.98
C GLN A 13 -2.02 12.22 -15.17
N GLY A 14 -3.33 12.17 -14.87
CA GLY A 14 -4.29 13.23 -15.16
C GLY A 14 -4.47 14.27 -14.05
N ALA A 15 -4.48 13.86 -12.78
CA ALA A 15 -4.87 14.74 -11.66
C ALA A 15 -3.66 15.38 -10.95
N HIS A 16 -2.78 14.55 -10.36
CA HIS A 16 -1.64 15.02 -9.57
C HIS A 16 -0.43 14.11 -9.73
N LYS A 17 0.70 14.67 -10.17
CA LYS A 17 1.94 13.93 -10.44
C LYS A 17 2.87 13.80 -9.22
N SER A 18 2.47 14.33 -8.07
CA SER A 18 3.27 14.31 -6.85
C SER A 18 2.99 13.06 -6.03
N GLU A 19 4.00 12.20 -5.87
CA GLU A 19 3.93 11.02 -5.00
C GLU A 19 3.52 11.38 -3.57
N GLN A 20 4.01 12.52 -3.06
CA GLN A 20 3.71 13.03 -1.72
C GLN A 20 2.22 13.31 -1.50
N TRP A 21 1.54 13.80 -2.54
CA TRP A 21 0.10 14.05 -2.48
C TRP A 21 -0.66 12.74 -2.30
N TRP A 22 -0.28 11.71 -3.05
CA TRP A 22 -0.87 10.37 -2.97
C TRP A 22 -0.55 9.70 -1.63
N THR A 23 0.68 9.82 -1.15
CA THR A 23 1.08 9.31 0.18
C THR A 23 0.27 9.98 1.29
N SER A 24 0.04 11.30 1.21
CA SER A 24 -0.79 12.04 2.16
C SER A 24 -2.26 11.63 2.07
N LEU A 25 -2.79 11.40 0.87
CA LEU A 25 -4.16 10.92 0.72
C LEU A 25 -4.34 9.52 1.31
N ALA A 26 -3.39 8.61 1.08
CA ALA A 26 -3.41 7.28 1.67
C ALA A 26 -3.38 7.36 3.21
N SER A 27 -2.53 8.22 3.79
CA SER A 27 -2.46 8.38 5.24
C SER A 27 -3.76 8.93 5.83
N MET A 28 -4.37 9.94 5.18
CA MET A 28 -5.68 10.47 5.57
C MET A 28 -6.78 9.41 5.53
N LEU A 29 -6.79 8.56 4.50
CA LEU A 29 -7.73 7.44 4.42
C LEU A 29 -7.54 6.45 5.57
N LEU A 30 -6.31 6.04 5.87
CA LEU A 30 -6.06 5.10 6.96
C LEU A 30 -6.53 5.65 8.31
N ILE A 31 -6.30 6.95 8.56
CA ILE A 31 -6.77 7.62 9.79
C ILE A 31 -8.30 7.73 9.81
N ASP A 32 -8.93 8.09 8.68
CA ASP A 32 -10.40 8.16 8.54
C ASP A 32 -11.05 6.81 8.84
N LEU A 33 -10.53 5.75 8.21
CA LEU A 33 -11.02 4.38 8.43
C LEU A 33 -10.78 3.91 9.86
N GLY A 34 -9.60 4.16 10.44
CA GLY A 34 -9.33 3.77 11.83
C GLY A 34 -10.27 4.46 12.83
N ARG A 35 -10.62 5.71 12.56
CA ARG A 35 -11.53 6.49 13.42
C ARG A 35 -12.99 6.12 13.25
N HIS A 36 -13.45 5.91 12.01
CA HIS A 36 -14.88 5.82 11.70
C HIS A 36 -15.34 4.41 11.31
N GLN A 37 -14.42 3.55 10.87
CA GLN A 37 -14.71 2.20 10.40
C GLN A 37 -13.64 1.19 10.86
N PRO A 38 -13.36 1.07 12.18
CA PRO A 38 -12.22 0.30 12.69
C PRO A 38 -12.30 -1.20 12.40
N HIS A 39 -13.47 -1.72 12.02
CA HIS A 39 -13.68 -3.12 11.65
C HIS A 39 -13.29 -3.41 10.20
N VAL A 40 -13.06 -2.38 9.37
CA VAL A 40 -12.61 -2.56 7.99
C VAL A 40 -11.19 -3.12 7.99
N THR A 41 -10.94 -4.06 7.09
CA THR A 41 -9.59 -4.50 6.75
C THR A 41 -9.39 -4.35 5.25
N ILE A 42 -8.18 -3.98 4.84
CA ILE A 42 -7.85 -3.83 3.42
C ILE A 42 -7.12 -5.10 2.98
N PRO A 43 -7.60 -5.82 1.95
CA PRO A 43 -6.95 -7.05 1.51
C PRO A 43 -5.55 -6.74 1.00
N LEU A 44 -4.61 -7.63 1.31
CA LEU A 44 -3.28 -7.60 0.73
C LEU A 44 -3.19 -8.63 -0.39
N TRP A 45 -2.35 -8.31 -1.36
CA TRP A 45 -2.18 -9.07 -2.60
C TRP A 45 -0.73 -9.53 -2.76
N ARG A 46 -0.52 -10.51 -3.62
CA ARG A 46 0.79 -10.94 -4.11
C ARG A 46 0.79 -10.88 -5.63
N TYR A 47 1.96 -10.62 -6.20
CA TYR A 47 2.17 -10.63 -7.64
C TYR A 47 3.02 -11.83 -8.04
N GLU A 48 2.54 -12.63 -9.00
CA GLU A 48 3.22 -13.83 -9.51
C GLU A 48 3.06 -13.93 -11.04
N THR A 49 4.17 -14.07 -11.76
CA THR A 49 4.25 -14.01 -13.22
C THR A 49 3.98 -15.37 -13.88
N ASP A 50 4.15 -16.47 -13.15
CA ASP A 50 4.06 -17.86 -13.65
C ASP A 50 2.61 -18.37 -13.87
N HIS A 51 1.60 -17.61 -13.46
CA HIS A 51 0.20 -17.99 -13.66
C HIS A 51 -0.34 -17.43 -14.98
N ALA A 52 -0.46 -18.30 -15.97
CA ALA A 52 -0.84 -18.05 -17.37
C ALA A 52 -2.11 -17.20 -17.61
N ASN A 53 -2.85 -16.76 -16.59
CA ASN A 53 -3.99 -15.84 -16.71
C ASN A 53 -4.17 -14.87 -15.53
N TRP A 54 -3.32 -14.89 -14.50
CA TRP A 54 -3.58 -14.14 -13.25
C TRP A 54 -2.28 -13.64 -12.64
N ARG A 55 -2.10 -12.32 -12.60
CA ARG A 55 -0.89 -11.69 -12.05
C ARG A 55 -0.99 -11.35 -10.57
N PHE A 56 -2.19 -11.36 -9.99
CA PHE A 56 -2.42 -10.94 -8.60
C PHE A 56 -3.26 -11.97 -7.85
N HIS A 57 -2.89 -12.32 -6.62
CA HIS A 57 -3.68 -13.21 -5.78
C HIS A 57 -3.78 -12.62 -4.37
N GLN A 58 -4.91 -12.81 -3.69
CA GLN A 58 -5.00 -12.42 -2.28
C GLN A 58 -3.97 -13.19 -1.46
N SER A 59 -3.19 -12.50 -0.63
CA SER A 59 -2.12 -13.10 0.18
C SER A 59 -2.66 -13.99 1.32
N GLY A 60 -3.97 -13.94 1.58
CA GLY A 60 -4.59 -14.50 2.79
C GLY A 60 -4.43 -13.60 4.03
N THR A 61 -3.76 -12.45 3.89
CA THR A 61 -3.58 -11.45 4.95
C THR A 61 -4.33 -10.16 4.60
N SER A 62 -4.47 -9.29 5.59
CA SER A 62 -5.05 -7.97 5.40
C SER A 62 -4.31 -6.92 6.25
N LEU A 63 -4.43 -5.67 5.83
CA LEU A 63 -4.03 -4.51 6.61
C LEU A 63 -5.19 -4.12 7.52
N ALA A 64 -4.99 -4.26 8.83
CA ALA A 64 -5.93 -3.77 9.83
C ALA A 64 -5.76 -2.27 10.03
N VAL A 65 -6.84 -1.51 9.86
CA VAL A 65 -6.83 -0.04 10.05
C VAL A 65 -7.36 0.39 11.41
N ALA A 66 -7.88 -0.53 12.22
CA ALA A 66 -8.50 -0.26 13.52
C ALA A 66 -7.66 0.64 14.45
N ALA A 67 -6.33 0.47 14.40
CA ALA A 67 -5.41 1.21 15.25
C ALA A 67 -4.78 2.41 14.54
N ALA A 68 -5.10 2.67 13.27
CA ALA A 68 -4.54 3.81 12.53
C ALA A 68 -5.15 5.12 13.05
N THR A 69 -4.28 6.00 13.54
CA THR A 69 -4.62 7.27 14.17
C THR A 69 -3.61 8.33 13.75
N PHE A 70 -3.92 9.60 13.97
CA PHE A 70 -2.99 10.68 13.69
C PHE A 70 -1.65 10.54 14.44
N SER A 71 -1.63 9.93 15.63
CA SER A 71 -0.41 9.79 16.44
C SER A 71 0.51 8.64 16.01
N ASN A 72 0.03 7.71 15.20
CA ASN A 72 0.82 6.54 14.79
C ASN A 72 0.88 6.28 13.29
N VAL A 73 0.10 7.01 12.49
CA VAL A 73 0.29 7.07 11.05
C VAL A 73 1.29 8.19 10.76
N MET A 74 2.45 7.83 10.24
CA MET A 74 3.56 8.77 10.03
C MET A 74 3.93 8.81 8.55
N VAL A 75 4.05 10.01 7.99
CA VAL A 75 4.37 10.24 6.57
C VAL A 75 5.83 10.68 6.47
N GLU A 76 6.58 10.12 5.52
CA GLU A 76 7.98 10.50 5.22
C GLU A 76 8.84 10.68 6.47
N THR A 77 8.69 9.78 7.45
CA THR A 77 9.38 9.88 8.73
C THR A 77 10.66 9.05 8.71
N ASN A 78 11.76 9.64 9.18
CA ASN A 78 13.02 8.93 9.30
C ASN A 78 12.90 7.82 10.35
N LEU A 79 13.24 6.58 9.97
CA LEU A 79 13.18 5.43 10.88
C LEU A 79 14.22 5.50 12.00
N ALA A 80 15.29 6.25 11.79
CA ALA A 80 16.41 6.28 12.70
C ALA A 80 16.13 7.17 13.91
N THR A 81 16.19 6.52 15.07
CA THR A 81 16.54 7.05 16.40
C THR A 81 15.46 7.53 17.36
N GLU A 82 14.25 7.88 16.95
CA GLU A 82 13.17 8.19 17.91
C GLU A 82 12.05 7.15 17.97
N LEU A 83 11.72 6.53 16.85
CA LEU A 83 10.65 5.52 16.79
C LEU A 83 11.02 4.23 17.52
N PHE A 84 12.31 3.91 17.57
CA PHE A 84 12.79 2.60 18.01
C PHE A 84 13.87 2.72 19.10
N PRO A 85 13.49 3.14 20.32
CA PRO A 85 14.44 3.26 21.41
C PRO A 85 15.08 1.90 21.72
N GLY A 86 16.41 1.86 21.75
CA GLY A 86 17.17 0.65 22.08
C GLY A 86 17.38 -0.34 20.93
N ILE A 87 16.90 -0.06 19.71
CA ILE A 87 17.32 -0.85 18.53
C ILE A 87 18.69 -0.37 18.06
N PRO A 88 19.67 -1.27 17.86
CA PRO A 88 20.94 -0.91 17.23
C PRO A 88 20.70 -0.64 15.75
N TRP A 89 20.95 0.59 15.30
CA TRP A 89 20.81 0.97 13.89
C TRP A 89 22.18 1.01 13.20
N ASP A 90 22.24 0.46 11.98
CA ASP A 90 23.34 0.68 11.04
C ASP A 90 23.04 1.95 10.24
N GLU A 91 24.05 2.77 9.93
CA GLU A 91 23.91 3.98 9.11
C GLU A 91 23.27 3.71 7.74
N ARG A 92 23.42 2.48 7.22
CA ARG A 92 22.79 2.06 5.96
C ARG A 92 21.27 1.95 6.06
N PHE A 93 20.71 1.84 7.27
CA PHE A 93 19.28 1.77 7.53
C PHE A 93 18.63 3.13 7.74
N LEU A 94 19.39 4.23 7.63
CA LEU A 94 18.86 5.59 7.62
C LEU A 94 18.02 5.80 6.35
N CYS A 95 16.71 5.62 6.47
CA CYS A 95 15.78 5.77 5.37
C CYS A 95 14.45 6.36 5.83
N THR A 96 13.72 6.85 4.84
CA THR A 96 12.48 7.61 5.00
C THR A 96 11.42 6.91 4.16
N PRO A 97 10.76 5.86 4.67
CA PRO A 97 9.63 5.24 3.98
C PRO A 97 8.51 6.26 3.82
N ASP A 98 7.70 6.08 2.78
CA ASP A 98 6.61 7.02 2.46
C ASP A 98 5.57 7.09 3.58
N LEU A 99 5.21 5.94 4.14
CA LEU A 99 4.16 5.84 5.14
C LEU A 99 4.44 4.72 6.15
N LEU A 100 4.18 5.00 7.43
CA LEU A 100 4.30 4.05 8.53
C LEU A 100 3.00 3.99 9.32
N ILE A 101 2.68 2.81 9.82
CA ILE A 101 1.72 2.62 10.92
C ILE A 101 2.52 2.03 12.09
N HIS A 102 2.79 2.85 13.11
CA HIS A 102 3.73 2.52 14.18
C HIS A 102 3.05 2.32 15.54
N GLN A 103 2.87 1.06 15.94
CA GLN A 103 2.22 0.70 17.21
C GLN A 103 3.27 0.30 18.26
N GLN A 104 3.80 1.29 18.96
CA GLN A 104 4.85 1.15 19.99
C GLN A 104 4.52 0.06 21.02
N ASP A 105 3.35 0.14 21.65
CA ASP A 105 2.97 -0.73 22.78
C ASP A 105 2.89 -2.21 22.41
N SER A 106 2.42 -2.49 21.19
CA SER A 106 2.34 -3.86 20.65
C SER A 106 3.59 -4.25 19.85
N ARG A 107 4.60 -3.39 19.78
CA ARG A 107 5.82 -3.55 18.97
C ARG A 107 5.52 -3.97 17.53
N ARG A 108 4.50 -3.36 16.92
CA ARG A 108 4.11 -3.62 15.54
C ARG A 108 4.41 -2.42 14.66
N ILE A 109 4.92 -2.65 13.47
CA ILE A 109 5.04 -1.63 12.44
C ILE A 109 4.64 -2.17 11.07
N THR A 110 3.86 -1.38 10.34
CA THR A 110 3.70 -1.56 8.90
C THR A 110 4.44 -0.44 8.18
N ILE A 111 5.43 -0.81 7.37
CA ILE A 111 6.14 0.06 6.45
C ILE A 111 5.43 -0.03 5.11
N ILE A 112 4.93 1.09 4.60
CA ILE A 112 4.23 1.19 3.34
C ILE A 112 5.06 2.08 2.40
N GLU A 113 5.56 1.48 1.33
CA GLU A 113 6.23 2.21 0.25
C GLU A 113 5.22 2.43 -0.88
N ASN A 114 4.97 3.69 -1.22
CA ASN A 114 4.05 4.07 -2.26
C ASN A 114 4.79 4.13 -3.61
N LYS A 115 4.26 3.43 -4.61
CA LYS A 115 4.77 3.44 -5.98
C LYS A 115 3.72 4.00 -6.91
N THR A 116 3.88 5.29 -7.21
CA THR A 116 3.17 5.97 -8.30
C THR A 116 3.99 5.88 -9.59
N GLU A 117 3.48 6.40 -10.71
CA GLU A 117 4.08 6.25 -12.05
C GLU A 117 5.59 6.57 -12.15
N ARG A 118 6.07 7.54 -11.36
CA ARG A 118 7.47 8.02 -11.43
C ARG A 118 8.38 7.41 -10.38
N ALA A 119 7.87 6.45 -9.61
CA ALA A 119 8.58 5.93 -8.47
C ALA A 119 9.80 5.12 -8.91
N SER A 120 10.91 5.27 -8.19
CA SER A 120 12.10 4.46 -8.43
C SER A 120 12.08 3.16 -7.60
N ILE A 121 12.73 2.12 -8.13
CA ILE A 121 12.91 0.81 -7.47
C ILE A 121 13.88 0.88 -6.28
N GLY A 122 14.75 1.90 -6.25
CA GLY A 122 16.07 1.85 -5.61
C GLY A 122 16.09 1.60 -4.10
N ARG A 123 14.95 1.71 -3.40
CA ARG A 123 14.87 1.55 -1.94
C ARG A 123 14.11 0.32 -1.47
N LEU A 124 13.45 -0.45 -2.35
CA LEU A 124 12.67 -1.63 -1.92
C LEU A 124 13.55 -2.67 -1.21
N ALA A 125 14.74 -2.96 -1.75
CA ALA A 125 15.68 -3.88 -1.10
C ALA A 125 16.19 -3.36 0.25
N LEU A 126 16.37 -2.04 0.38
CA LEU A 126 16.75 -1.42 1.65
C LEU A 126 15.64 -1.58 2.69
N TYR A 127 14.39 -1.28 2.33
CA TYR A 127 13.26 -1.47 3.25
C TYR A 127 13.04 -2.94 3.62
N GLY A 128 13.31 -3.88 2.69
CA GLY A 128 13.32 -5.31 3.00
C GLY A 128 14.36 -5.66 4.08
N ALA A 129 15.57 -5.11 3.97
CA ALA A 129 16.61 -5.29 4.99
C ALA A 129 16.24 -4.67 6.34
N VAL A 130 15.65 -3.47 6.32
CA VAL A 130 15.17 -2.80 7.55
C VAL A 130 14.03 -3.60 8.20
N ASN A 131 13.08 -4.09 7.41
CA ASN A 131 12.00 -4.94 7.89
C ASN A 131 12.54 -6.20 8.58
N GLN A 132 13.53 -6.86 7.95
CA GLN A 132 14.17 -8.03 8.53
C GLN A 132 14.93 -7.72 9.82
N HIS A 133 15.60 -6.57 9.89
CA HIS A 133 16.29 -6.12 11.10
C HIS A 133 15.33 -5.84 12.25
N LEU A 134 14.17 -5.23 11.98
CA LEU A 134 13.13 -5.02 12.99
C LEU A 134 12.57 -6.35 13.50
N LEU A 135 12.34 -7.32 12.60
CA LEU A 135 11.92 -8.68 12.97
C LEU A 135 12.93 -9.37 13.90
N THR A 136 14.24 -9.29 13.60
CA THR A 136 15.28 -9.89 14.47
C THR A 136 15.38 -9.18 15.82
N CYS A 137 15.03 -7.89 15.87
CA CYS A 137 14.95 -7.13 17.12
C CYS A 137 13.65 -7.39 17.90
N GLY A 138 12.76 -8.27 17.43
CA GLY A 138 11.54 -8.68 18.11
C GLY A 138 10.33 -7.76 17.88
N TRP A 139 10.32 -7.02 16.76
CA TRP A 139 9.14 -6.29 16.29
C TRP A 139 8.33 -7.14 15.31
N ASP A 140 7.01 -6.99 15.35
CA ASP A 140 6.09 -7.46 14.30
C ASP A 140 6.13 -6.45 13.15
N ALA A 141 7.16 -6.56 12.30
CA ALA A 141 7.38 -5.66 11.18
C ALA A 141 6.87 -6.25 9.87
N ARG A 142 6.12 -5.43 9.11
CA ARG A 142 5.61 -5.78 7.78
C ARG A 142 6.01 -4.71 6.77
N LEU A 143 6.54 -5.12 5.62
CA LEU A 143 6.74 -4.28 4.45
C LEU A 143 5.64 -4.53 3.43
N VAL A 144 4.97 -3.47 3.00
CA VAL A 144 3.90 -3.49 2.00
C VAL A 144 4.21 -2.47 0.91
N VAL A 145 3.99 -2.84 -0.34
CA VAL A 145 4.08 -1.90 -1.47
C VAL A 145 2.67 -1.44 -1.86
N LEU A 146 2.41 -0.15 -1.73
CA LEU A 146 1.19 0.48 -2.23
C LEU A 146 1.37 0.84 -3.70
N ILE A 147 0.66 0.19 -4.60
CA ILE A 147 0.88 0.31 -6.06
C ILE A 147 -0.43 0.14 -6.83
N SER A 148 -0.52 0.75 -8.02
CA SER A 148 -1.61 0.44 -8.95
C SER A 148 -1.36 -0.90 -9.63
N CYS A 149 -2.41 -1.70 -9.81
CA CYS A 149 -2.34 -2.94 -10.58
C CYS A 149 -1.87 -2.75 -12.04
N GLY A 150 -1.93 -1.52 -12.55
CA GLY A 150 -1.52 -1.12 -13.90
C GLY A 150 -0.14 -0.48 -14.00
N HIS A 151 0.66 -0.45 -12.93
CA HIS A 151 1.94 0.23 -12.91
C HIS A 151 2.80 -0.16 -14.13
N PRO A 152 3.37 0.81 -14.88
CA PRO A 152 3.96 0.53 -16.19
C PRO A 152 5.37 -0.05 -16.13
N ASP A 153 6.06 0.05 -14.98
CA ASP A 153 7.43 -0.39 -14.83
C ASP A 153 7.54 -1.88 -14.45
N ASP A 154 7.89 -2.71 -15.43
CA ASP A 154 8.17 -4.15 -15.27
C ASP A 154 9.26 -4.46 -14.25
N SER A 155 10.22 -3.56 -14.05
CA SER A 155 11.32 -3.80 -13.13
C SER A 155 10.89 -3.73 -11.67
N ILE A 156 9.89 -2.91 -11.33
CA ILE A 156 9.24 -2.89 -10.02
C ILE A 156 8.50 -4.21 -9.79
N TRP A 157 7.76 -4.71 -10.79
CA TRP A 157 7.04 -5.98 -10.67
C TRP A 157 7.97 -7.17 -10.43
N ARG A 158 9.09 -7.24 -11.17
CA ARG A 158 10.12 -8.26 -10.94
C ARG A 158 10.70 -8.20 -9.55
N GLU A 159 10.92 -7.00 -9.02
CA GLU A 159 11.48 -6.81 -7.68
C GLU A 159 10.48 -7.21 -6.58
N ILE A 160 9.20 -6.85 -6.73
CA ILE A 160 8.11 -7.29 -5.87
C ILE A 160 8.04 -8.82 -5.81
N GLU A 161 8.04 -9.48 -6.97
CA GLU A 161 7.98 -10.93 -7.07
C GLU A 161 9.22 -11.59 -6.44
N ARG A 162 10.42 -11.11 -6.79
CA ARG A 162 11.71 -11.62 -6.29
C ARG A 162 11.78 -11.57 -4.76
N GLN A 163 11.29 -10.48 -4.17
CA GLN A 163 11.27 -10.29 -2.72
C GLN A 163 10.02 -10.87 -2.03
N ARG A 164 9.04 -11.38 -2.80
CA ARG A 164 7.74 -11.88 -2.31
C ARG A 164 6.99 -10.84 -1.46
N LEU A 165 7.01 -9.59 -1.89
CA LEU A 165 6.39 -8.49 -1.15
C LEU A 165 4.86 -8.57 -1.21
N GLU A 166 4.22 -8.20 -0.10
CA GLU A 166 2.78 -7.98 -0.07
C GLU A 166 2.43 -6.63 -0.69
N LEU A 167 1.29 -6.60 -1.38
CA LEU A 167 0.80 -5.45 -2.12
C LEU A 167 -0.46 -4.92 -1.50
N LEU A 168 -0.51 -3.61 -1.35
CA LEU A 168 -1.73 -2.84 -1.16
C LEU A 168 -2.07 -2.21 -2.51
N LEU A 169 -3.27 -2.45 -3.02
CA LEU A 169 -3.65 -1.92 -4.32
C LEU A 169 -4.31 -0.55 -4.18
N TRP A 170 -3.87 0.40 -4.99
CA TRP A 170 -4.52 1.70 -5.09
C TRP A 170 -6.00 1.56 -5.48
N GLU A 171 -6.36 0.56 -6.26
CA GLU A 171 -7.74 0.27 -6.62
C GLU A 171 -8.61 -0.06 -5.38
N ASP A 172 -8.05 -0.74 -4.37
CA ASP A 172 -8.78 -0.97 -3.12
C ASP A 172 -8.91 0.32 -2.29
N LEU A 173 -7.89 1.17 -2.28
CA LEU A 173 -7.91 2.46 -1.58
C LEU A 173 -8.89 3.44 -2.23
N LEU A 174 -8.88 3.55 -3.56
CA LEU A 174 -9.80 4.43 -4.31
C LEU A 174 -11.26 4.03 -4.09
N ARG A 175 -11.55 2.73 -4.01
CA ARG A 175 -12.89 2.25 -3.66
C ARG A 175 -13.31 2.67 -2.25
N LEU A 176 -12.39 2.62 -1.28
CA LEU A 176 -12.66 3.06 0.09
C LEU A 176 -12.78 4.59 0.20
N ILE A 177 -11.99 5.34 -0.57
CA ILE A 177 -12.10 6.79 -0.71
C ILE A 177 -13.47 7.15 -1.30
N ASP A 178 -13.92 6.43 -2.33
CA ASP A 178 -15.21 6.69 -2.98
C ASP A 178 -16.39 6.48 -2.01
N GLN A 179 -16.21 5.59 -1.03
CA GLN A 179 -17.16 5.32 0.05
C GLN A 179 -17.01 6.25 1.26
N SER A 180 -15.91 7.00 1.37
CA SER A 180 -15.68 7.93 2.47
C SER A 180 -16.50 9.20 2.27
N GLN A 181 -17.28 9.56 3.28
CA GLN A 181 -18.08 10.79 3.30
C GLN A 181 -17.22 12.07 3.31
N TYR A 182 -15.93 11.97 3.63
CA TYR A 182 -15.01 13.11 3.73
C TYR A 182 -14.05 13.18 2.55
N LEU A 183 -13.41 12.06 2.21
CA LEU A 183 -12.34 12.05 1.20
C LEU A 183 -12.88 12.02 -0.23
N ARG A 184 -14.10 11.53 -0.45
CA ARG A 184 -14.71 11.53 -1.79
C ARG A 184 -14.73 12.92 -2.42
N TRP A 185 -14.98 13.95 -1.62
CA TRP A 185 -15.14 15.34 -2.08
C TRP A 185 -13.86 15.98 -2.64
N ILE A 186 -12.71 15.34 -2.46
CA ILE A 186 -11.43 15.79 -3.03
C ILE A 186 -11.41 15.60 -4.55
N PHE A 187 -12.27 14.73 -5.10
CA PHE A 187 -12.28 14.36 -6.51
C PHE A 187 -13.49 14.94 -7.25
N ASP A 188 -13.24 15.66 -8.34
CA ASP A 188 -14.30 16.23 -9.19
C ASP A 188 -15.00 15.18 -10.07
N GLU A 189 -14.34 14.04 -10.30
CA GLU A 189 -14.84 12.95 -11.14
C GLU A 189 -15.18 11.68 -10.35
N PRO A 190 -16.04 10.79 -10.88
CA PRO A 190 -16.33 9.50 -10.27
C PRO A 190 -15.09 8.59 -10.22
N LEU A 191 -14.74 8.09 -9.03
CA LEU A 191 -13.58 7.20 -8.85
C LEU A 191 -13.83 5.77 -9.36
N SER A 192 -15.10 5.39 -9.55
CA SER A 192 -15.50 4.04 -9.97
C SER A 192 -14.80 3.54 -11.22
N SER A 193 -14.48 4.44 -12.15
CA SER A 193 -13.78 4.08 -13.38
C SER A 193 -12.34 3.62 -13.15
N TYR A 194 -11.72 3.98 -12.02
CA TYR A 194 -10.31 3.71 -11.70
C TYR A 194 -10.11 2.46 -10.84
N TYR A 195 -11.14 1.99 -10.12
CA TYR A 195 -11.06 0.77 -9.30
C TYR A 195 -11.91 -0.39 -9.83
N ALA A 196 -12.77 -0.16 -10.83
CA ALA A 196 -13.51 -1.21 -11.53
C ALA A 196 -12.65 -1.97 -12.57
N CYS A 197 -11.32 -1.98 -12.39
CA CYS A 197 -10.39 -2.57 -13.34
C CYS A 197 -10.69 -4.07 -13.56
N PRO A 198 -11.01 -4.53 -14.79
CA PRO A 198 -11.36 -5.92 -15.08
C PRO A 198 -10.25 -6.92 -14.73
N ARG A 199 -8.99 -6.46 -14.71
CA ARG A 199 -7.83 -7.24 -14.23
C ARG A 199 -8.01 -7.70 -12.78
N LEU A 200 -8.82 -7.00 -11.98
CA LEU A 200 -9.19 -7.35 -10.60
C LEU A 200 -10.57 -8.02 -10.50
N GLU A 201 -11.53 -7.74 -11.40
CA GLU A 201 -12.87 -8.35 -11.35
C GLU A 201 -12.84 -9.87 -11.61
N GLY A 202 -11.92 -10.34 -12.45
CA GLY A 202 -11.71 -11.76 -12.61
C GLY A 202 -11.26 -12.46 -11.32
N LEU A 203 -10.54 -11.76 -10.44
CA LEU A 203 -10.01 -12.28 -9.16
C LEU A 203 -11.11 -12.45 -8.11
N LYS A 204 -12.03 -11.47 -8.03
CA LYS A 204 -13.14 -11.49 -7.07
C LYS A 204 -14.14 -12.62 -7.35
N ARG A 205 -14.30 -13.03 -8.61
CA ARG A 205 -15.21 -14.14 -8.98
C ARG A 205 -14.66 -15.54 -8.64
N GLN A 206 -13.36 -15.69 -8.43
CA GLN A 206 -12.72 -16.99 -8.12
C GLN A 206 -12.39 -17.16 -6.63
N ALA A 207 -12.24 -16.08 -5.86
CA ALA A 207 -12.05 -16.12 -4.42
C ALA A 207 -13.34 -16.42 -3.63
N GLN A 208 -14.49 -16.47 -4.29
CA GLN A 208 -15.71 -17.00 -3.69
C GLN A 208 -15.63 -18.54 -3.69
N PRO A 209 -15.77 -19.21 -2.53
CA PRO A 209 -15.90 -20.66 -2.53
C PRO A 209 -17.12 -21.01 -3.38
N ARG A 210 -16.94 -21.91 -4.35
CA ARG A 210 -18.06 -22.51 -5.07
C ARG A 210 -18.98 -23.12 -4.01
N ARG A 211 -20.19 -22.57 -3.88
CA ARG A 211 -21.25 -23.17 -3.08
C ARG A 211 -21.65 -24.51 -3.68
#